data_AF-A0A353NYA0-F1
#
_entry.id   AF-A0A353NYA0-F1
#
_cell.length_a   1.000
_cell.length_b   1.000
_cell.length_c   1.000
_cell.angle_alpha   90.00
_cell.angle_beta   90.00
_cell.angle_gamma   90.00
#
_symmetry.space_group_name_H-M   'P 1'
#
loop_
_entity.id
_entity.type
_entity.pdbx_description
1 polymer ?
#
loop_
_entity_poly.entity_id
_entity_poly.type
_entity_poly.pdbx_seq_one_letter_code
_entity_poly.pdbx_strand_id
1 'polypeptide(L)'
;MADNNRHLNLWSTIVSIFCIAVLWLALSPPISESKAQAGKTETRENTLLMKFIQKQIANCAIDVDSAKSAISGAIAAIENNDETTAKNEMQKAEDVLTTLQNKIQVFLVKKENEE
;
A
#
# COMPACT_ATOMS: atom_id res chain seq x y z
N MET A 1 -16.62 -5.63 23.90
CA MET A 1 -15.74 -4.42 23.87
C MET A 1 -14.26 -4.73 24.13
N ALA A 2 -13.87 -5.93 24.60
CA ALA A 2 -12.45 -6.26 24.82
C ALA A 2 -11.68 -6.67 23.53
N ASP A 3 -12.38 -7.19 22.51
CA ASP A 3 -11.72 -7.69 21.29
C ASP A 3 -11.27 -6.58 20.32
N ASN A 4 -11.99 -5.46 20.24
CA ASN A 4 -11.58 -4.33 19.41
C ASN A 4 -10.24 -3.72 19.86
N ASN A 5 -9.99 -3.68 21.18
CA ASN A 5 -8.72 -3.16 21.71
C ASN A 5 -7.53 -4.10 21.44
N ARG A 6 -7.78 -5.42 21.32
CA ARG A 6 -6.75 -6.40 20.94
C ARG A 6 -6.37 -6.28 19.47
N HIS A 7 -7.33 -6.05 18.59
CA HIS A 7 -7.06 -5.85 17.16
C HIS A 7 -6.26 -4.56 16.90
N LEU A 8 -6.62 -3.45 17.55
CA LEU A 8 -5.90 -2.17 17.43
C LEU A 8 -4.42 -2.28 17.86
N ASN A 9 -4.14 -3.01 18.94
CA ASN A 9 -2.76 -3.24 19.38
C ASN A 9 -1.96 -4.13 18.41
N LEU A 10 -2.61 -5.11 17.78
CA LEU A 10 -1.97 -5.99 16.80
C LEU A 10 -1.58 -5.22 15.54
N TRP A 11 -2.50 -4.42 15.00
CA TRP A 11 -2.25 -3.60 13.81
C TRP A 11 -1.18 -2.53 14.07
N SER A 12 -1.18 -1.90 15.25
CA SER A 12 -0.13 -0.94 15.63
C SER A 12 1.25 -1.60 15.70
N THR A 13 1.34 -2.83 16.20
CA THR A 13 2.62 -3.55 16.34
C THR A 13 3.18 -3.94 14.97
N ILE A 14 2.32 -4.40 14.05
CA ILE A 14 2.71 -4.77 12.68
C ILE A 14 3.26 -3.55 11.93
N VAL A 15 2.61 -2.40 12.03
CA VAL A 15 3.05 -1.15 11.39
C VAL A 15 4.41 -0.70 11.95
N SER A 16 4.62 -0.80 13.27
CA SER A 16 5.91 -0.44 13.87
C SER A 16 7.06 -1.35 13.39
N ILE A 17 6.84 -2.67 13.29
CA ILE A 17 7.86 -3.60 12.79
C ILE A 17 8.18 -3.32 11.32
N PHE A 18 7.16 -3.02 10.52
CA PHE A 18 7.35 -2.66 9.11
C PHE A 18 8.20 -1.39 8.94
N CYS A 19 7.93 -0.35 9.73
CA CYS A 19 8.73 0.88 9.70
C CYS A 19 10.20 0.63 10.07
N ILE A 20 10.47 -0.23 11.06
CA ILE A 20 11.84 -0.58 11.47
C ILE A 20 12.57 -1.35 10.35
N ALA A 21 11.89 -2.29 9.70
CA ALA A 21 12.49 -3.07 8.61
C ALA A 21 12.84 -2.19 7.39
N VAL A 22 11.99 -1.21 7.06
CA VAL A 22 12.24 -0.25 5.97
C VAL A 22 13.42 0.67 6.31
N LEU A 23 13.52 1.13 7.56
CA LEU A 23 14.64 1.94 8.04
C LEU A 23 15.97 1.17 8.01
N TRP A 24 15.96 -0.13 8.32
CA TRP A 24 17.15 -0.99 8.24
C TRP A 24 17.63 -1.24 6.82
N LEU A 25 16.70 -1.43 5.87
CA LEU A 25 17.03 -1.58 4.45
C LEU A 25 17.61 -0.28 3.86
N ALA A 26 17.19 0.88 4.35
CA ALA A 26 17.71 2.18 3.92
C ALA A 26 19.14 2.48 4.46
N LEU A 27 19.57 1.82 5.54
CA LEU A 27 20.88 2.03 6.17
C LEU A 27 21.97 1.07 5.69
N SER A 28 21.63 0.09 4.86
CA SER A 28 22.60 -0.90 4.33
C SER A 28 23.36 -0.30 3.14
N PRO A 29 24.71 -0.27 3.14
CA PRO A 29 25.48 0.24 2.01
C PRO A 29 25.29 -0.65 0.77
N PRO A 30 25.41 -0.10 -0.45
CA PRO A 30 25.21 -0.87 -1.67
C PRO A 30 26.23 -2.01 -1.76
N ILE A 31 25.73 -3.23 -1.91
CA ILE A 31 26.54 -4.43 -2.13
C ILE A 31 27.29 -4.26 -3.44
N SER A 32 28.61 -4.15 -3.35
CA SER A 32 29.53 -4.00 -4.48
C SER A 32 29.56 -5.28 -5.32
N GLU A 33 29.15 -5.17 -6.58
CA GLU A 33 29.14 -6.26 -7.57
C GLU A 33 30.58 -6.68 -7.94
N SER A 34 30.92 -7.95 -7.73
CA SER A 34 32.14 -8.56 -8.27
C SER A 34 31.81 -9.86 -9.00
N LYS A 35 31.71 -9.71 -10.33
CA LYS A 35 31.97 -10.70 -11.40
C LYS A 35 31.12 -11.97 -11.43
N ALA A 36 30.18 -12.02 -12.38
CA ALA A 36 30.13 -13.08 -13.40
C ALA A 36 29.23 -12.66 -14.56
N GLN A 37 29.72 -12.94 -15.75
CA GLN A 37 29.18 -12.56 -17.06
C GLN A 37 27.96 -13.42 -17.42
N ALA A 38 26.86 -13.21 -16.67
CA ALA A 38 25.47 -13.55 -17.00
C ALA A 38 24.52 -12.36 -16.68
N GLY A 39 25.03 -11.34 -15.99
CA GLY A 39 24.22 -10.32 -15.33
C GLY A 39 23.70 -9.15 -16.17
N LYS A 40 23.96 -9.02 -17.49
CA LYS A 40 23.45 -7.84 -18.26
C LYS A 40 21.96 -7.92 -18.60
N THR A 41 21.43 -9.11 -18.83
CA THR A 41 19.99 -9.34 -19.03
C THR A 41 19.26 -9.38 -17.70
N GLU A 42 19.85 -10.03 -16.70
CA GLU A 42 19.28 -10.15 -15.35
C GLU A 42 19.20 -8.79 -14.62
N THR A 43 20.23 -7.94 -14.71
CA THR A 43 20.16 -6.55 -14.19
C THR A 43 19.15 -5.70 -14.97
N ARG A 44 18.97 -5.91 -16.27
CA ARG A 44 17.99 -5.18 -17.08
C ARG A 44 16.55 -5.59 -16.75
N GLU A 45 16.29 -6.88 -16.60
CA GLU A 45 14.99 -7.41 -16.17
C GLU A 45 14.67 -6.99 -14.73
N ASN A 46 15.64 -7.06 -13.81
CA ASN A 46 15.48 -6.54 -12.45
C ASN A 46 15.22 -5.03 -12.43
N THR A 47 15.88 -4.25 -13.28
CA THR A 47 15.63 -2.80 -13.38
C THR A 47 14.22 -2.50 -13.92
N LEU A 48 13.74 -3.28 -14.90
CA LEU A 48 12.39 -3.13 -15.45
C LEU A 48 11.32 -3.52 -14.43
N LEU A 49 11.54 -4.62 -13.71
CA LEU A 49 10.67 -5.07 -12.62
C LEU A 49 10.62 -4.04 -11.49
N MET A 50 11.77 -3.49 -11.08
CA MET A 50 11.86 -2.44 -10.07
C MET A 50 11.07 -1.19 -10.47
N LYS A 51 11.21 -0.73 -11.72
CA LYS A 51 10.44 0.40 -12.26
C LYS A 51 8.94 0.11 -12.31
N PHE A 52 8.57 -1.11 -12.68
CA PHE A 52 7.17 -1.54 -12.67
C PHE A 52 6.60 -1.51 -11.25
N ILE A 53 7.28 -2.09 -10.27
CA ILE A 53 6.86 -2.09 -8.87
C ILE A 53 6.77 -0.66 -8.32
N GLN A 54 7.77 0.18 -8.58
CA GLN A 54 7.75 1.60 -8.18
C GLN A 54 6.55 2.35 -8.77
N LYS A 55 6.22 2.11 -10.05
CA LYS A 55 5.04 2.71 -10.69
C LYS A 55 3.74 2.23 -10.03
N GLN A 56 3.65 0.96 -9.67
CA GLN A 56 2.47 0.42 -9.00
C GLN A 56 2.31 0.97 -7.59
N ILE A 57 3.41 1.10 -6.83
CA ILE A 57 3.41 1.75 -5.52
C ILE A 57 2.96 3.21 -5.63
N ALA A 58 3.46 3.95 -6.63
CA ALA A 58 3.05 5.33 -6.86
C ALA A 58 1.55 5.43 -7.19
N ASN A 59 1.02 4.53 -8.03
CA ASN A 59 -0.41 4.48 -8.32
C ASN A 59 -1.24 4.18 -7.06
N CYS A 60 -0.82 3.22 -6.23
CA CYS A 60 -1.50 2.93 -4.97
C CYS A 60 -1.47 4.12 -4.00
N ALA A 61 -0.37 4.88 -3.95
CA ALA A 61 -0.29 6.09 -3.12
C ALA A 61 -1.30 7.15 -3.58
N ILE A 62 -1.43 7.36 -4.89
CA ILE A 62 -2.43 8.28 -5.46
C ILE A 62 -3.85 7.84 -5.11
N ASP A 63 -4.15 6.54 -5.24
CA ASP A 63 -5.46 6.00 -4.88
C ASP A 63 -5.77 6.21 -3.39
N VAL A 64 -4.78 6.03 -2.50
CA VAL A 64 -4.93 6.28 -1.06
C VAL A 64 -5.22 7.75 -0.77
N ASP A 65 -4.50 8.67 -1.42
CA ASP A 65 -4.75 10.10 -1.28
C ASP A 65 -6.14 10.50 -1.79
N SER A 66 -6.61 9.87 -2.88
CA SER A 66 -7.96 10.07 -3.40
C SER A 66 -9.04 9.59 -2.42
N ALA A 67 -8.89 8.39 -1.85
CA ALA A 67 -9.79 7.87 -0.83
C ALA A 67 -9.82 8.77 0.42
N LYS A 68 -8.65 9.25 0.85
CA LYS A 68 -8.54 10.18 1.98
C LYS A 68 -9.27 11.50 1.70
N SER A 69 -9.11 12.05 0.49
CA SER A 69 -9.82 13.27 0.08
C SER A 69 -11.33 13.08 0.10
N ALA A 70 -11.83 11.93 -0.38
CA ALA A 70 -13.26 11.61 -0.37
C ALA A 70 -13.79 11.47 1.07
N ILE A 71 -13.05 10.81 1.96
CA ILE A 71 -13.41 10.73 3.40
C ILE A 71 -13.47 12.12 4.04
N SER A 72 -12.49 12.99 3.77
CA SER A 72 -12.52 14.37 4.27
C SER A 72 -13.72 15.15 3.73
N GLY A 73 -14.08 14.95 2.46
CA GLY A 73 -15.29 15.52 1.87
C GLY A 73 -16.57 15.03 2.54
N ALA A 74 -16.64 13.73 2.86
CA ALA A 74 -17.75 13.16 3.59
C ALA A 74 -17.88 13.73 5.01
N ILE A 75 -16.76 13.89 5.74
CA ILE A 75 -16.75 14.50 7.08
C ILE A 75 -17.27 15.93 7.02
N ALA A 76 -16.78 16.74 6.08
CA ALA A 76 -17.24 18.12 5.91
C ALA A 76 -18.74 18.19 5.54
N ALA A 77 -19.24 17.25 4.74
CA ALA A 77 -20.66 17.17 4.41
C ALA A 77 -21.53 16.80 5.63
N ILE A 78 -21.06 15.85 6.47
CA ILE A 78 -21.71 15.49 7.73
C ILE A 78 -21.76 16.70 8.68
N GLU A 79 -20.67 17.44 8.82
CA GLU A 79 -20.61 18.66 9.65
C GLU A 79 -21.61 19.73 9.19
N ASN A 80 -21.92 19.77 7.89
CA ASN A 80 -22.91 20.67 7.30
C ASN A 80 -24.33 20.08 7.24
N ASN A 81 -24.59 18.92 7.84
CA ASN A 81 -25.85 18.17 7.75
C ASN A 81 -26.30 17.83 6.31
N ASP A 82 -25.36 17.73 5.36
CA ASP A 82 -25.63 17.28 3.99
C ASP A 82 -25.40 15.77 3.87
N GLU A 83 -26.40 15.01 4.28
CA GLU A 83 -26.36 13.55 4.28
C GLU A 83 -26.22 12.94 2.88
N THR A 84 -26.68 13.64 1.83
CA THR A 84 -26.62 13.13 0.45
C THR A 84 -25.21 13.23 -0.08
N THR A 85 -24.56 14.38 0.09
CA THR A 85 -23.16 14.57 -0.29
C THR A 85 -22.26 13.66 0.55
N ALA A 86 -22.54 13.50 1.85
CA ALA A 86 -21.79 12.58 2.70
C ALA A 86 -21.83 11.14 2.18
N LYS A 87 -23.02 10.60 1.86
CA LYS A 87 -23.17 9.25 1.29
C LYS A 87 -22.43 9.10 -0.03
N ASN A 88 -22.53 10.09 -0.92
CA ASN A 88 -21.84 10.07 -2.20
C ASN A 88 -20.31 10.06 -2.05
N GLU A 89 -19.77 10.87 -1.15
CA GLU A 89 -18.33 10.91 -0.89
C GLU A 89 -17.83 9.64 -0.18
N MET A 90 -18.62 9.05 0.71
CA MET A 90 -18.29 7.74 1.30
C MET A 90 -18.30 6.63 0.26
N GLN A 91 -19.27 6.60 -0.66
CA GLN A 91 -19.29 5.62 -1.76
C GLN A 91 -18.05 5.74 -2.64
N LYS A 92 -17.63 6.96 -2.99
CA LYS A 92 -16.39 7.19 -3.74
C LYS A 92 -15.17 6.64 -3.01
N ALA A 93 -15.09 6.85 -1.69
CA ALA A 93 -14.01 6.30 -0.89
C ALA A 93 -14.01 4.76 -0.90
N GLU A 94 -15.19 4.14 -0.79
CA GLU A 94 -15.36 2.69 -0.80
C GLU A 94 -14.98 2.05 -2.14
N ASP A 95 -15.35 2.69 -3.26
CA ASP A 95 -14.98 2.25 -4.61
C ASP A 95 -13.46 2.26 -4.83
N VAL A 96 -12.80 3.34 -4.36
CA VAL A 96 -11.34 3.49 -4.45
C VAL A 96 -10.63 2.47 -3.55
N LEU A 97 -11.12 2.26 -2.31
CA LEU A 97 -10.56 1.28 -1.39
C LEU A 97 -10.72 -0.16 -1.90
N THR A 98 -11.87 -0.49 -2.49
CA THR A 98 -12.12 -1.80 -3.13
C THR A 98 -11.14 -2.04 -4.28
N THR A 99 -10.92 -1.01 -5.11
CA THR A 99 -9.94 -1.07 -6.20
C THR A 99 -8.51 -1.30 -5.67
N LEU A 100 -8.13 -0.60 -4.59
CA LEU A 100 -6.85 -0.79 -3.90
C LEU A 100 -6.69 -2.21 -3.35
N GLN A 101 -7.71 -2.73 -2.68
CA GLN A 101 -7.70 -4.10 -2.14
C GLN A 101 -7.51 -5.14 -3.24
N ASN A 102 -8.21 -5.01 -4.37
CA ASN A 102 -8.05 -5.90 -5.52
C ASN A 102 -6.63 -5.83 -6.10
N LYS A 103 -6.07 -4.61 -6.26
CA LYS A 103 -4.68 -4.43 -6.72
C LYS A 103 -3.69 -5.11 -5.78
N ILE A 104 -3.86 -4.95 -4.46
CA ILE A 104 -2.99 -5.55 -3.44
C ILE A 104 -3.11 -7.09 -3.45
N GLN A 105 -4.32 -7.64 -3.52
CA GLN A 105 -4.52 -9.09 -3.60
C GLN A 105 -3.82 -9.71 -4.80
N VAL A 106 -3.85 -9.08 -5.98
CA VAL A 106 -3.10 -9.55 -7.15
C VAL A 106 -1.59 -9.67 -6.88
N PHE A 107 -1.03 -8.79 -6.04
CA PHE A 107 0.38 -8.90 -5.62
C PHE A 107 0.61 -9.96 -4.53
N LEU A 108 -0.37 -10.22 -3.66
CA LEU A 108 -0.23 -11.16 -2.53
C LEU A 108 -0.54 -12.62 -2.88
N VAL A 109 -1.43 -12.88 -3.85
CA VAL A 109 -1.94 -14.24 -4.20
C VAL A 109 -0.85 -15.20 -4.74
N LYS A 110 0.38 -14.74 -4.97
CA LYS A 110 1.50 -15.64 -5.28
C LYS A 110 2.05 -16.44 -4.09
N LYS A 111 1.59 -16.22 -2.85
CA LYS A 111 2.17 -16.88 -1.66
C LYS A 111 1.40 -18.07 -1.08
N GLU A 112 0.15 -18.34 -1.49
CA GLU A 112 -0.67 -19.40 -0.87
C GLU A 112 -0.83 -20.67 -1.72
N ASN A 113 -0.40 -20.68 -2.99
CA ASN A 113 -0.51 -21.85 -3.87
C ASN A 113 0.81 -22.63 -4.07
N GLU A 114 1.81 -22.42 -3.20
CA GLU A 114 3.09 -23.17 -3.20
C GLU A 114 3.30 -24.02 -1.93
N GLU A 115 2.23 -24.46 -1.26
CA GLU A 115 2.28 -25.53 -0.23
C GLU A 115 1.68 -26.84 -0.73
#